data_AF-A0A224Z386-F1
#
_entry.id   AF-A0A224Z386-F1
#
_cell.length_a   1.000
_cell.length_b   1.000
_cell.length_c   1.000
_cell.angle_alpha   90.00
_cell.angle_beta   90.00
_cell.angle_gamma   90.00
#
_symmetry.space_group_name_H-M   'P 1'
#
loop_
_entity.id
_entity.type
_entity.pdbx_description
1 polymer ?
#
loop_
_entity_poly.entity_id
_entity_poly.type
_entity_poly.pdbx_seq_one_letter_code
_entity_poly.pdbx_strand_id
1 'polypeptide(L)'
;MATRSVRKTVVTTTTSSHSASTSQDRGDNEENPAAGFQTPQDGGRGRHDRRSRSPLSQSRFTRIQEKNELANLNDRLAAYIDRVRELETENSKLTKQIETSQETRTREVTSVKNLYERELAEARRAVDETANERARLQLEAKKWQTDAEALQAKLNKREREWSTAERRATTLESQVVDLQGRLNQALTQLKDAENERDALAKELERVKKELQDQILRCTDLSNRAKTLNEQLDFQKSLYEKELEEVRVVKQTEITEIDGRLKENYERKLADTLQELREQYESQMQLNREEMQSIYETKMRDLQELLDRRSSDSSLTRDELHTYKTRLDGVNSRIAELESLNQSLSSRVRDLERLLEQERDWNTRALSAKDEEIHRLRAEMEQQLREYQDLLDIKVALDLEIAAYRKLLEGEETRLNITPSSSPTSSEMFVTPHRGTKRKRTFMSHREEQSNSDAQVTASAKGDLEISDHCIDGRFVTIHNKGTKEVPLAGWQVHSKAGNDEFTFKFHRTHAIKPGATITIWSPDCGVTHNPPSDLVMRTTKWPKGEQKRTALLSSEGQEVATRESRRRQFSRLSERSSGIGGASGFRSEHIFHDSVDPNDPNRCSIM
;
A
#
# COMPACT_ATOMS: atom_id res chain seq x y z
N MET A 1 -0.08 51.28 -82.89
CA MET A 1 -0.83 50.40 -83.82
C MET A 1 -2.13 51.14 -84.12
N ALA A 2 -2.45 51.63 -85.33
CA ALA A 2 -2.36 51.08 -86.70
C ALA A 2 -3.48 50.05 -87.00
N THR A 3 -4.21 50.09 -88.12
CA THR A 3 -4.17 51.02 -89.27
C THR A 3 -5.17 52.21 -89.14
N ARG A 4 -6.22 52.53 -89.94
CA ARG A 4 -6.90 51.93 -91.12
C ARG A 4 -7.40 53.00 -92.13
N SER A 5 -8.68 53.01 -92.52
CA SER A 5 -9.31 53.82 -93.61
C SER A 5 -10.85 53.75 -93.43
N VAL A 6 -11.75 54.58 -93.97
CA VAL A 6 -11.93 55.27 -95.28
C VAL A 6 -12.83 56.51 -95.05
N ARG A 7 -12.91 57.59 -95.84
CA ARG A 7 -12.02 58.38 -96.75
C ARG A 7 -12.90 59.58 -97.18
N LYS A 8 -12.37 60.79 -97.29
CA LYS A 8 -13.14 62.03 -97.57
C LYS A 8 -12.68 62.65 -98.89
N THR A 9 -13.57 63.33 -99.62
CA THR A 9 -13.22 64.08 -100.85
C THR A 9 -13.65 65.54 -100.73
N VAL A 10 -12.72 66.43 -101.06
CA VAL A 10 -12.88 67.88 -101.26
C VAL A 10 -11.96 68.22 -102.43
N VAL A 11 -12.37 69.12 -103.33
CA VAL A 11 -11.56 69.57 -104.45
C VAL A 11 -11.39 71.08 -104.36
N THR A 12 -10.14 71.55 -104.34
CA THR A 12 -9.78 72.97 -104.46
C THR A 12 -8.36 73.05 -105.00
N THR A 13 -8.17 73.76 -106.12
CA THR A 13 -6.88 73.98 -106.78
C THR A 13 -6.82 75.46 -107.17
N THR A 14 -6.16 76.30 -106.40
CA THR A 14 -4.70 76.62 -106.46
C THR A 14 -4.33 77.55 -107.61
N THR A 15 -3.80 78.71 -107.23
CA THR A 15 -3.31 79.79 -108.08
C THR A 15 -1.98 79.44 -108.76
N SER A 16 -1.71 80.09 -109.89
CA SER A 16 -0.34 80.53 -110.22
C SER A 16 -0.39 81.80 -111.06
N SER A 17 0.64 82.63 -110.93
CA SER A 17 0.83 83.88 -111.69
C SER A 17 2.33 84.08 -111.92
N HIS A 18 2.71 84.41 -113.16
CA HIS A 18 4.08 84.78 -113.54
C HIS A 18 4.03 85.74 -114.74
N SER A 19 5.16 86.40 -115.02
CA SER A 19 5.15 87.73 -115.65
C SER A 19 6.06 87.86 -116.88
N ALA A 20 5.68 88.82 -117.72
CA ALA A 20 6.54 89.72 -118.51
C ALA A 20 7.11 89.31 -119.89
N SER A 21 7.02 90.32 -120.77
CA SER A 21 7.97 90.77 -121.81
C SER A 21 8.09 90.06 -123.18
N THR A 22 7.65 90.84 -124.19
CA THR A 22 8.39 91.18 -125.42
C THR A 22 8.43 90.21 -126.59
N SER A 23 7.71 90.58 -127.66
CA SER A 23 8.20 90.58 -129.06
C SER A 23 7.34 91.55 -129.89
N GLN A 24 7.92 92.18 -130.91
CA GLN A 24 7.23 92.99 -131.93
C GLN A 24 7.40 92.34 -133.30
N ASP A 25 6.41 92.42 -134.18
CA ASP A 25 6.66 92.69 -135.61
C ASP A 25 5.43 93.35 -136.27
N ARG A 26 5.57 93.65 -137.57
CA ARG A 26 4.67 94.39 -138.50
C ARG A 26 3.36 93.63 -138.79
N GLY A 27 2.28 94.21 -139.36
CA GLY A 27 2.18 95.05 -140.57
C GLY A 27 2.13 94.15 -141.84
N ASP A 28 1.36 94.40 -142.90
CA ASP A 28 0.47 95.52 -143.28
C ASP A 28 -0.66 95.00 -144.22
N ASN A 29 -1.32 95.90 -144.99
CA ASN A 29 -2.41 95.70 -145.96
C ASN A 29 -3.80 95.44 -145.31
N GLU A 30 -4.84 96.27 -145.45
CA GLU A 30 -5.15 97.39 -146.39
C GLU A 30 -5.50 96.97 -147.84
N GLU A 31 -6.19 97.89 -148.55
CA GLU A 31 -6.94 97.76 -149.81
C GLU A 31 -8.25 96.92 -149.66
N ASN A 32 -9.46 97.49 -149.60
CA ASN A 32 -10.11 98.58 -150.36
C ASN A 32 -10.35 98.20 -151.83
N PRO A 33 -11.49 98.59 -152.43
CA PRO A 33 -11.44 99.83 -153.21
C PRO A 33 -12.71 100.69 -153.16
N ALA A 34 -12.53 101.99 -153.42
CA ALA A 34 -13.61 102.92 -153.73
C ALA A 34 -13.74 103.14 -155.26
N ALA A 35 -14.89 102.79 -155.82
CA ALA A 35 -15.38 103.25 -157.14
C ALA A 35 -16.90 102.96 -157.22
N GLY A 36 -17.74 103.76 -157.88
CA GLY A 36 -17.50 105.01 -158.60
C GLY A 36 -18.81 105.82 -158.75
N PHE A 37 -18.73 107.13 -159.02
CA PHE A 37 -18.69 107.78 -160.34
C PHE A 37 -20.07 108.12 -160.94
N GLN A 38 -20.38 109.42 -160.98
CA GLN A 38 -21.06 110.04 -162.14
C GLN A 38 -20.68 111.53 -162.26
N THR A 39 -19.90 111.82 -163.30
CA THR A 39 -19.69 113.13 -163.97
C THR A 39 -20.66 113.19 -165.18
N PRO A 40 -20.60 114.11 -166.19
CA PRO A 40 -19.66 115.20 -166.44
C PRO A 40 -20.32 116.51 -167.00
N GLN A 41 -19.48 117.33 -167.65
CA GLN A 41 -19.82 118.47 -168.51
C GLN A 41 -20.43 118.03 -169.86
N ASP A 42 -21.27 118.88 -170.47
CA ASP A 42 -21.02 119.62 -171.73
C ASP A 42 -22.12 120.72 -171.78
N GLY A 43 -22.17 121.80 -172.55
CA GLY A 43 -21.49 122.31 -173.75
C GLY A 43 -22.33 123.52 -174.21
N GLY A 44 -21.83 124.53 -174.91
CA GLY A 44 -20.49 124.68 -175.47
C GLY A 44 -20.15 126.12 -175.87
N ARG A 45 -19.31 126.26 -176.89
CA ARG A 45 -18.64 127.51 -177.29
C ARG A 45 -19.44 128.29 -178.35
N GLY A 46 -19.34 129.62 -178.35
CA GLY A 46 -19.87 130.47 -179.42
C GLY A 46 -19.10 131.79 -179.58
N ARG A 47 -18.51 132.02 -180.75
CA ARG A 47 -17.83 133.27 -181.15
C ARG A 47 -18.47 133.76 -182.47
N HIS A 48 -18.11 134.95 -182.94
CA HIS A 48 -18.52 135.55 -184.24
C HIS A 48 -19.99 136.05 -184.32
N ASP A 49 -20.32 137.13 -185.06
CA ASP A 49 -19.52 138.27 -185.57
C ASP A 49 -20.48 139.42 -186.05
N ARG A 50 -19.91 140.55 -186.46
CA ARG A 50 -20.41 141.53 -187.48
C ARG A 50 -21.73 142.27 -187.23
N ARG A 51 -21.66 143.60 -187.06
CA ARG A 51 -21.86 144.65 -188.10
C ARG A 51 -23.25 144.62 -188.76
N SER A 52 -24.09 145.64 -188.57
CA SER A 52 -24.22 146.84 -189.43
C SER A 52 -25.53 147.57 -189.06
N ARG A 53 -25.77 148.88 -189.22
CA ARG A 53 -25.07 150.11 -189.71
C ARG A 53 -25.46 151.26 -188.72
N SER A 54 -24.72 152.34 -188.49
CA SER A 54 -24.25 153.42 -189.41
C SER A 54 -25.38 154.29 -190.01
N PRO A 55 -25.15 155.62 -190.22
CA PRO A 55 -26.01 156.64 -189.60
C PRO A 55 -26.53 157.72 -190.59
N LEU A 56 -27.20 158.79 -190.10
CA LEU A 56 -26.88 160.23 -190.36
C LEU A 56 -27.94 161.26 -189.88
N SER A 57 -27.48 162.51 -189.66
CA SER A 57 -28.18 163.82 -189.75
C SER A 57 -29.56 164.07 -189.08
N GLN A 58 -29.53 164.42 -187.79
CA GLN A 58 -29.77 165.79 -187.28
C GLN A 58 -30.91 166.67 -187.86
N SER A 59 -31.91 166.97 -187.04
CA SER A 59 -32.62 168.27 -187.01
C SER A 59 -32.92 168.67 -185.54
N ARG A 60 -33.23 169.93 -185.24
CA ARG A 60 -33.02 170.52 -183.88
C ARG A 60 -34.01 170.11 -182.77
N PHE A 61 -35.12 169.41 -183.04
CA PHE A 61 -36.28 169.43 -182.14
C PHE A 61 -36.22 168.47 -180.93
N THR A 62 -35.55 167.32 -181.01
CA THR A 62 -35.72 166.20 -180.05
C THR A 62 -34.98 166.31 -178.71
N ARG A 63 -33.90 167.10 -178.61
CA ARG A 63 -32.97 167.06 -177.45
C ARG A 63 -33.58 167.45 -176.09
N ILE A 64 -34.76 168.07 -176.06
CA ILE A 64 -35.38 168.55 -174.82
C ILE A 64 -36.19 167.45 -174.10
N GLN A 65 -36.55 166.37 -174.79
CA GLN A 65 -37.46 165.34 -174.29
C GLN A 65 -36.71 164.31 -173.41
N GLU A 66 -35.55 163.83 -173.86
CA GLU A 66 -34.69 162.86 -173.16
C GLU A 66 -34.32 163.28 -171.72
N LYS A 67 -34.14 164.60 -171.48
CA LYS A 67 -33.76 165.12 -170.16
C LYS A 67 -34.82 164.87 -169.08
N ASN A 68 -36.10 164.94 -169.44
CA ASN A 68 -37.20 164.75 -168.48
C ASN A 68 -37.39 163.27 -168.13
N GLU A 69 -37.13 162.37 -169.07
CA GLU A 69 -37.20 160.92 -168.85
C GLU A 69 -36.10 160.46 -167.87
N LEU A 70 -34.88 160.99 -167.99
CA LEU A 70 -33.79 160.73 -167.04
C LEU A 70 -34.07 161.24 -165.61
N ALA A 71 -34.80 162.34 -165.45
CA ALA A 71 -35.19 162.84 -164.13
C ALA A 71 -36.17 161.88 -163.44
N ASN A 72 -37.25 161.50 -164.15
CA ASN A 72 -38.26 160.56 -163.65
C ASN A 72 -37.67 159.16 -163.33
N LEU A 73 -36.65 158.73 -164.07
CA LEU A 73 -35.91 157.51 -163.77
C LEU A 73 -35.14 157.61 -162.43
N ASN A 74 -34.50 158.75 -162.16
CA ASN A 74 -33.78 158.99 -160.90
C ASN A 74 -34.72 159.08 -159.69
N ASP A 75 -35.87 159.73 -159.82
CA ASP A 75 -36.86 159.80 -158.73
C ASP A 75 -37.39 158.39 -158.37
N ARG A 76 -37.58 157.52 -159.38
CA ARG A 76 -37.87 156.10 -159.17
C ARG A 76 -36.74 155.34 -158.50
N LEU A 77 -35.48 155.60 -158.86
CA LEU A 77 -34.33 154.99 -158.20
C LEU A 77 -34.21 155.43 -156.73
N ALA A 78 -34.48 156.70 -156.41
CA ALA A 78 -34.51 157.18 -155.03
C ALA A 78 -35.57 156.44 -154.20
N ALA A 79 -36.81 156.34 -154.70
CA ALA A 79 -37.88 155.59 -154.03
C ALA A 79 -37.54 154.09 -153.84
N TYR A 80 -36.82 153.47 -154.80
CA TYR A 80 -36.32 152.10 -154.63
C TYR A 80 -35.20 152.00 -153.58
N ILE A 81 -34.27 152.95 -153.54
CA ILE A 81 -33.17 152.99 -152.56
C ILE A 81 -33.72 153.16 -151.15
N ASP A 82 -34.70 154.06 -150.95
CA ASP A 82 -35.30 154.26 -149.64
C ASP A 82 -36.17 153.05 -149.22
N ARG A 83 -36.86 152.38 -150.16
CA ARG A 83 -37.55 151.11 -149.86
C ARG A 83 -36.57 149.96 -149.55
N VAL A 84 -35.39 149.93 -150.16
CA VAL A 84 -34.32 148.98 -149.79
C VAL A 84 -33.81 149.29 -148.39
N ARG A 85 -33.57 150.55 -148.03
CA ARG A 85 -33.18 150.96 -146.66
C ARG A 85 -34.23 150.60 -145.61
N GLU A 86 -35.51 150.79 -145.91
CA GLU A 86 -36.61 150.30 -145.06
C GLU A 86 -36.49 148.78 -144.85
N LEU A 87 -36.33 148.00 -145.93
CA LEU A 87 -36.17 146.54 -145.85
C LEU A 87 -34.87 146.10 -145.17
N GLU A 88 -33.78 146.86 -145.24
CA GLU A 88 -32.53 146.62 -144.52
C GLU A 88 -32.67 146.90 -143.02
N THR A 89 -33.34 147.99 -142.64
CA THR A 89 -33.63 148.30 -141.23
C THR A 89 -34.66 147.34 -140.63
N GLU A 90 -35.66 146.91 -141.41
CA GLU A 90 -36.62 145.88 -141.04
C GLU A 90 -35.94 144.51 -140.88
N ASN A 91 -35.08 144.09 -141.82
CA ASN A 91 -34.25 142.89 -141.65
C ASN A 91 -33.36 142.99 -140.41
N SER A 92 -32.64 144.10 -140.19
CA SER A 92 -31.79 144.26 -138.99
C SER A 92 -32.59 144.17 -137.69
N LYS A 93 -33.83 144.69 -137.67
CA LYS A 93 -34.77 144.56 -136.55
C LYS A 93 -35.23 143.12 -136.37
N LEU A 94 -35.59 142.41 -137.44
CA LEU A 94 -35.99 141.01 -137.41
C LEU A 94 -34.83 140.11 -136.97
N THR A 95 -33.61 140.31 -137.46
CA THR A 95 -32.40 139.60 -136.99
C THR A 95 -32.21 139.79 -135.48
N LYS A 96 -32.28 141.02 -134.97
CA LYS A 96 -32.19 141.28 -133.52
C LYS A 96 -33.33 140.68 -132.71
N GLN A 97 -34.55 140.59 -133.27
CA GLN A 97 -35.67 139.91 -132.63
C GLN A 97 -35.50 138.38 -132.63
N ILE A 98 -34.90 137.81 -133.67
CA ILE A 98 -34.52 136.38 -133.73
C ILE A 98 -33.39 136.09 -132.74
N GLU A 99 -32.33 136.89 -132.71
CA GLU A 99 -31.21 136.79 -131.76
C GLU A 99 -31.68 136.86 -130.31
N THR A 100 -32.48 137.88 -129.96
CA THR A 100 -33.00 138.03 -128.58
C THR A 100 -33.98 136.92 -128.20
N SER A 101 -34.85 136.47 -129.13
CA SER A 101 -35.75 135.33 -128.90
C SER A 101 -35.00 133.99 -128.76
N GLN A 102 -33.92 133.81 -129.52
CA GLN A 102 -33.02 132.67 -129.39
C GLN A 102 -32.21 132.74 -128.08
N GLU A 103 -31.82 133.93 -127.64
CA GLU A 103 -31.12 134.12 -126.37
C GLU A 103 -32.05 133.91 -125.16
N THR A 104 -33.29 134.40 -125.17
CA THR A 104 -34.27 134.07 -124.12
C THR A 104 -34.57 132.58 -124.11
N ARG A 105 -34.82 131.96 -125.27
CA ARG A 105 -35.09 130.51 -125.37
C ARG A 105 -33.91 129.65 -124.89
N THR A 106 -32.67 130.04 -125.20
CA THR A 106 -31.49 129.31 -124.68
C THR A 106 -31.30 129.52 -123.18
N ARG A 107 -31.47 130.75 -122.66
CA ARG A 107 -31.48 131.03 -121.21
C ARG A 107 -32.57 130.24 -120.47
N GLU A 108 -33.77 130.15 -121.01
CA GLU A 108 -34.89 129.36 -120.49
C GLU A 108 -34.56 127.87 -120.47
N VAL A 109 -34.10 127.30 -121.59
CA VAL A 109 -33.69 125.89 -121.69
C VAL A 109 -32.55 125.58 -120.73
N THR A 110 -31.55 126.46 -120.58
CA THR A 110 -30.49 126.31 -119.59
C THR A 110 -31.00 126.44 -118.16
N SER A 111 -31.95 127.33 -117.88
CA SER A 111 -32.57 127.47 -116.56
C SER A 111 -33.35 126.21 -116.16
N VAL A 112 -34.17 125.69 -117.07
CA VAL A 112 -34.93 124.44 -116.89
C VAL A 112 -34.01 123.22 -116.78
N LYS A 113 -32.92 123.16 -117.57
CA LYS A 113 -31.87 122.14 -117.41
C LYS A 113 -31.22 122.22 -116.02
N ASN A 114 -30.81 123.40 -115.57
CA ASN A 114 -30.17 123.60 -114.27
C ASN A 114 -31.13 123.30 -113.09
N LEU A 115 -32.44 123.50 -113.27
CA LEU A 115 -33.46 123.05 -112.33
C LEU A 115 -33.51 121.51 -112.29
N TYR A 116 -33.74 120.84 -113.43
CA TYR A 116 -33.78 119.37 -113.47
C TYR A 116 -32.47 118.70 -113.02
N GLU A 117 -31.30 119.29 -113.29
CA GLU A 117 -30.02 118.78 -112.79
C GLU A 117 -29.87 118.95 -111.27
N ARG A 118 -30.47 119.99 -110.67
CA ARG A 118 -30.54 120.15 -109.21
C ARG A 118 -31.50 119.14 -108.59
N GLU A 119 -32.73 119.05 -109.11
CA GLU A 119 -33.73 118.07 -108.65
C GLU A 119 -33.20 116.63 -108.75
N LEU A 120 -32.49 116.29 -109.84
CA LEU A 120 -31.86 114.99 -110.01
C LEU A 120 -30.69 114.76 -109.03
N ALA A 121 -29.93 115.79 -108.68
CA ALA A 121 -28.86 115.70 -107.69
C ALA A 121 -29.40 115.58 -106.26
N GLU A 122 -30.49 116.27 -105.93
CA GLU A 122 -31.16 116.20 -104.62
C GLU A 122 -31.91 114.87 -104.45
N ALA A 123 -32.60 114.38 -105.49
CA ALA A 123 -33.17 113.04 -105.50
C ALA A 123 -32.12 111.93 -105.36
N ARG A 124 -30.93 112.09 -105.98
CA ARG A 124 -29.80 111.16 -105.78
C ARG A 124 -29.28 111.19 -104.34
N ARG A 125 -29.08 112.37 -103.75
CA ARG A 125 -28.71 112.51 -102.33
C ARG A 125 -29.73 111.84 -101.41
N ALA A 126 -31.02 112.06 -101.63
CA ALA A 126 -32.06 111.40 -100.83
C ALA A 126 -32.04 109.87 -100.98
N VAL A 127 -31.72 109.33 -102.16
CA VAL A 127 -31.52 107.88 -102.36
C VAL A 127 -30.26 107.39 -101.63
N ASP A 128 -29.15 108.11 -101.71
CA ASP A 128 -27.90 107.74 -101.02
C ASP A 128 -28.04 107.84 -99.49
N GLU A 129 -28.70 108.89 -98.98
CA GLU A 129 -29.00 109.10 -97.55
C GLU A 129 -29.92 107.99 -97.03
N THR A 130 -31.06 107.73 -97.68
CA THR A 130 -31.97 106.64 -97.27
C THR A 130 -31.36 105.25 -97.46
N ALA A 131 -30.44 105.04 -98.42
CA ALA A 131 -29.67 103.81 -98.53
C ALA A 131 -28.69 103.63 -97.36
N ASN A 132 -28.01 104.70 -96.95
CA ASN A 132 -27.10 104.71 -95.78
C ASN A 132 -27.87 104.49 -94.47
N GLU A 133 -29.01 105.16 -94.28
CA GLU A 133 -29.90 104.93 -93.13
C GLU A 133 -30.44 103.49 -93.09
N ARG A 134 -30.89 102.96 -94.23
CA ARG A 134 -31.33 101.57 -94.36
C ARG A 134 -30.20 100.59 -94.05
N ALA A 135 -28.98 100.83 -94.52
CA ALA A 135 -27.82 100.00 -94.22
C ALA A 135 -27.48 100.05 -92.72
N ARG A 136 -27.50 101.24 -92.10
CA ARG A 136 -27.32 101.44 -90.67
C ARG A 136 -28.37 100.68 -89.85
N LEU A 137 -29.65 100.90 -90.13
CA LEU A 137 -30.77 100.22 -89.46
C LEU A 137 -30.70 98.69 -89.65
N GLN A 138 -30.24 98.20 -90.80
CA GLN A 138 -30.03 96.77 -91.03
C GLN A 138 -28.86 96.21 -90.21
N LEU A 139 -27.78 96.99 -89.98
CA LEU A 139 -26.68 96.61 -89.08
C LEU A 139 -27.12 96.64 -87.61
N GLU A 140 -27.88 97.66 -87.20
CA GLU A 140 -28.44 97.75 -85.84
C GLU A 140 -29.42 96.58 -85.59
N ALA A 141 -30.33 96.28 -86.52
CA ALA A 141 -31.24 95.14 -86.43
C ALA A 141 -30.50 93.79 -86.37
N LYS A 142 -29.46 93.59 -87.20
CA LYS A 142 -28.59 92.39 -87.11
C LYS A 142 -27.89 92.29 -85.76
N LYS A 143 -27.38 93.40 -85.23
CA LYS A 143 -26.75 93.43 -83.90
C LYS A 143 -27.77 93.01 -82.82
N TRP A 144 -28.95 93.63 -82.79
CA TRP A 144 -30.00 93.29 -81.84
C TRP A 144 -30.48 91.84 -81.97
N GLN A 145 -30.53 91.30 -83.20
CA GLN A 145 -30.77 89.87 -83.42
C GLN A 145 -29.66 89.01 -82.78
N THR A 146 -28.38 89.29 -83.03
CA THR A 146 -27.28 88.51 -82.44
C THR A 146 -27.20 88.65 -80.92
N ASP A 147 -27.52 89.82 -80.37
CA ASP A 147 -27.59 90.04 -78.92
C ASP A 147 -28.76 89.26 -78.30
N ALA A 148 -29.92 89.21 -78.97
CA ALA A 148 -31.08 88.42 -78.55
C ALA A 148 -30.82 86.91 -78.63
N GLU A 149 -30.21 86.42 -79.72
CA GLU A 149 -29.79 85.01 -79.85
C GLU A 149 -28.77 84.62 -78.77
N ALA A 150 -27.80 85.50 -78.47
CA ALA A 150 -26.83 85.30 -77.40
C ALA A 150 -27.46 85.33 -76.00
N LEU A 151 -28.49 86.16 -75.78
CA LEU A 151 -29.27 86.17 -74.52
C LEU A 151 -30.13 84.91 -74.38
N GLN A 152 -30.80 84.45 -75.44
CA GLN A 152 -31.55 83.20 -75.43
C GLN A 152 -30.64 82.00 -75.19
N ALA A 153 -29.44 81.97 -75.80
CA ALA A 153 -28.45 80.93 -75.54
C ALA A 153 -27.95 80.92 -74.09
N LYS A 154 -27.80 82.10 -73.45
CA LYS A 154 -27.48 82.23 -72.02
C LYS A 154 -28.63 81.76 -71.14
N LEU A 155 -29.88 82.13 -71.45
CA LEU A 155 -31.09 81.72 -70.73
C LEU A 155 -31.28 80.20 -70.80
N ASN A 156 -31.28 79.61 -72.00
CA ASN A 156 -31.34 78.16 -72.23
C ASN A 156 -30.21 77.41 -71.49
N LYS A 157 -29.04 78.02 -71.32
CA LYS A 157 -27.94 77.45 -70.51
C LYS A 157 -28.25 77.50 -69.01
N ARG A 158 -28.75 78.63 -68.49
CA ARG A 158 -29.13 78.76 -67.08
C ARG A 158 -30.30 77.85 -66.69
N GLU A 159 -31.29 77.67 -67.55
CA GLU A 159 -32.39 76.72 -67.34
C GLU A 159 -31.88 75.27 -67.20
N ARG A 160 -30.94 74.87 -68.06
CA ARG A 160 -30.30 73.54 -67.97
C ARG A 160 -29.48 73.40 -66.70
N GLU A 161 -28.67 74.40 -66.35
CA GLU A 161 -27.91 74.41 -65.10
C GLU A 161 -28.83 74.28 -63.89
N TRP A 162 -29.90 75.08 -63.84
CA TRP A 162 -30.93 75.08 -62.79
C TRP A 162 -31.65 73.73 -62.69
N SER A 163 -32.14 73.15 -63.79
CA SER A 163 -32.80 71.83 -63.74
C SER A 163 -31.83 70.71 -63.33
N THR A 164 -30.52 70.81 -63.63
CA THR A 164 -29.55 69.86 -63.04
C THR A 164 -29.29 70.12 -61.56
N ALA A 165 -29.44 71.35 -61.06
CA ALA A 165 -29.33 71.66 -59.63
C ALA A 165 -30.57 71.16 -58.87
N GLU A 166 -31.76 71.40 -59.39
CA GLU A 166 -33.05 70.89 -58.89
C GLU A 166 -33.06 69.36 -58.78
N ARG A 167 -32.63 68.65 -59.84
CA ARG A 167 -32.47 67.18 -59.81
C ARG A 167 -31.46 66.69 -58.78
N ARG A 168 -30.40 67.47 -58.49
CA ARG A 168 -29.45 67.14 -57.40
C ARG A 168 -30.07 67.41 -56.03
N ALA A 169 -30.79 68.52 -55.85
CA ALA A 169 -31.48 68.85 -54.60
C ALA A 169 -32.50 67.76 -54.23
N THR A 170 -33.42 67.42 -55.14
CA THR A 170 -34.41 66.34 -54.94
C THR A 170 -33.78 64.97 -54.67
N THR A 171 -32.63 64.65 -55.30
CA THR A 171 -31.88 63.41 -55.01
C THR A 171 -31.22 63.44 -53.62
N LEU A 172 -30.76 64.61 -53.15
CA LEU A 172 -30.20 64.76 -51.81
C LEU A 172 -31.31 64.77 -50.74
N GLU A 173 -32.47 65.34 -51.03
CA GLU A 173 -33.66 65.31 -50.18
C GLU A 173 -34.15 63.87 -49.97
N SER A 174 -34.24 63.06 -51.02
CA SER A 174 -34.59 61.64 -50.86
C SER A 174 -33.54 60.88 -50.05
N GLN A 175 -32.25 61.12 -50.27
CA GLN A 175 -31.17 60.53 -49.46
C GLN A 175 -31.24 60.94 -47.98
N VAL A 176 -31.63 62.19 -47.67
CA VAL A 176 -31.84 62.64 -46.29
C VAL A 176 -33.03 61.91 -45.66
N VAL A 177 -34.14 61.73 -46.38
CA VAL A 177 -35.30 60.96 -45.89
C VAL A 177 -34.94 59.48 -45.68
N ASP A 178 -34.21 58.86 -46.60
CA ASP A 178 -33.74 57.47 -46.48
C ASP A 178 -32.82 57.29 -45.26
N LEU A 179 -31.88 58.23 -45.05
CA LEU A 179 -30.97 58.22 -43.91
C LEU A 179 -31.69 58.48 -42.58
N GLN A 180 -32.69 59.36 -42.56
CA GLN A 180 -33.56 59.57 -41.38
C GLN A 180 -34.38 58.31 -41.08
N GLY A 181 -34.94 57.65 -42.09
CA GLY A 181 -35.64 56.37 -41.94
C GLY A 181 -34.75 55.29 -41.34
N ARG A 182 -33.53 55.12 -41.87
CA ARG A 182 -32.53 54.17 -41.35
C ARG A 182 -32.04 54.51 -39.95
N LEU A 183 -31.87 55.79 -39.63
CA LEU A 183 -31.52 56.25 -38.27
C LEU A 183 -32.64 55.92 -37.28
N ASN A 184 -33.90 56.20 -37.62
CA ASN A 184 -35.04 55.88 -36.78
C ASN A 184 -35.18 54.37 -36.55
N GLN A 185 -34.98 53.54 -37.59
CA GLN A 185 -34.94 52.08 -37.48
C GLN A 185 -33.83 51.59 -36.53
N ALA A 186 -32.62 52.15 -36.65
CA ALA A 186 -31.50 51.83 -35.77
C ALA A 186 -31.76 52.27 -34.31
N LEU A 187 -32.42 53.40 -34.09
CA LEU A 187 -32.82 53.87 -32.77
C LEU A 187 -33.89 52.96 -32.13
N THR A 188 -34.86 52.45 -32.90
CA THR A 188 -35.80 51.44 -32.40
C THR A 188 -35.09 50.13 -32.04
N GLN A 189 -34.22 49.62 -32.92
CA GLN A 189 -33.46 48.39 -32.67
C GLN A 189 -32.54 48.50 -31.44
N LEU A 190 -31.89 49.66 -31.24
CA LEU A 190 -31.10 49.92 -30.05
C LEU A 190 -31.96 49.87 -28.78
N LYS A 191 -33.12 50.54 -28.78
CA LYS A 191 -34.04 50.55 -27.64
C LYS A 191 -34.60 49.16 -27.33
N ASP A 192 -34.92 48.37 -28.34
CA ASP A 192 -35.42 47.01 -28.15
C ASP A 192 -34.33 46.10 -27.56
N ALA A 193 -33.09 46.20 -28.06
CA ALA A 193 -31.93 45.51 -27.49
C ALA A 193 -31.58 45.99 -26.06
N GLU A 194 -31.80 47.27 -25.72
CA GLU A 194 -31.67 47.78 -24.36
C GLU A 194 -32.73 47.18 -23.42
N ASN A 195 -33.98 47.04 -23.87
CA ASN A 195 -35.05 46.39 -23.13
C ASN A 195 -34.76 44.90 -22.90
N GLU A 196 -34.29 44.18 -23.94
CA GLU A 196 -33.87 42.77 -23.83
C GLU A 196 -32.69 42.61 -22.85
N ARG A 197 -31.67 43.47 -22.94
CA ARG A 197 -30.53 43.50 -22.01
C ARG A 197 -31.00 43.69 -20.56
N ASP A 198 -31.92 44.61 -20.30
CA ASP A 198 -32.44 44.86 -18.95
C ASP A 198 -33.38 43.76 -18.44
N ALA A 199 -34.11 43.07 -19.33
CA ALA A 199 -34.88 41.89 -18.99
C ALA A 199 -33.97 40.71 -18.61
N LEU A 200 -32.95 40.43 -19.43
CA LEU A 200 -31.94 39.41 -19.18
C LEU A 200 -31.13 39.70 -17.91
N ALA A 201 -30.81 40.97 -17.62
CA ALA A 201 -30.12 41.36 -16.40
C ALA A 201 -30.97 41.08 -15.13
N LYS A 202 -32.28 41.37 -15.17
CA LYS A 202 -33.21 41.05 -14.06
C LYS A 202 -33.36 39.54 -13.85
N GLU A 203 -33.47 38.78 -14.94
CA GLU A 203 -33.60 37.32 -14.89
C GLU A 203 -32.32 36.65 -14.40
N LEU A 204 -31.15 37.12 -14.83
CA LEU A 204 -29.85 36.69 -14.34
C LEU A 204 -29.68 36.99 -12.83
N GLU A 205 -30.20 38.10 -12.32
CA GLU A 205 -30.19 38.41 -10.89
C GLU A 205 -31.18 37.55 -10.10
N ARG A 206 -32.36 37.25 -10.66
CA ARG A 206 -33.31 36.28 -10.08
C ARG A 206 -32.66 34.90 -9.91
N VAL A 207 -32.01 34.39 -10.97
CA VAL A 207 -31.33 33.10 -10.95
C VAL A 207 -30.11 33.08 -10.01
N LYS A 208 -29.33 34.16 -9.92
CA LYS A 208 -28.28 34.28 -8.89
C LYS A 208 -28.84 34.17 -7.47
N LYS A 209 -29.94 34.88 -7.18
CA LYS A 209 -30.56 34.83 -5.85
C LYS A 209 -31.06 33.43 -5.54
N GLU A 210 -31.75 32.79 -6.47
CA GLU A 210 -32.24 31.41 -6.28
C GLU A 210 -31.08 30.42 -6.08
N LEU A 211 -29.94 30.61 -6.77
CA LEU A 211 -28.73 29.83 -6.52
C LEU A 211 -28.16 30.08 -5.11
N GLN A 212 -28.13 31.33 -4.62
CA GLN A 212 -27.71 31.65 -3.25
C GLN A 212 -28.65 31.02 -2.21
N ASP A 213 -29.97 31.11 -2.42
CA ASP A 213 -30.98 30.51 -1.55
C ASP A 213 -30.87 28.97 -1.53
N GLN A 214 -30.56 28.32 -2.66
CA GLN A 214 -30.27 26.87 -2.69
C GLN A 214 -28.94 26.52 -2.02
N ILE A 215 -27.89 27.33 -2.18
CA ILE A 215 -26.59 27.11 -1.50
C ILE A 215 -26.78 27.16 0.01
N LEU A 216 -27.48 28.18 0.52
CA LEU A 216 -27.82 28.32 1.94
C LEU A 216 -28.57 27.08 2.44
N ARG A 217 -29.63 26.68 1.73
CA ARG A 217 -30.42 25.48 2.06
C ARG A 217 -29.58 24.20 2.05
N CYS A 218 -28.64 24.06 1.11
CA CYS A 218 -27.72 22.92 1.08
C CYS A 218 -26.74 22.95 2.27
N THR A 219 -26.24 24.11 2.68
CA THR A 219 -25.41 24.23 3.89
C THR A 219 -26.19 23.91 5.17
N ASP A 220 -27.44 24.37 5.28
CA ASP A 220 -28.31 24.07 6.43
C ASP A 220 -28.62 22.57 6.54
N LEU A 221 -28.95 21.93 5.41
CA LEU A 221 -29.18 20.49 5.35
C LEU A 221 -27.90 19.70 5.65
N SER A 222 -26.74 20.13 5.17
CA SER A 222 -25.44 19.52 5.49
C SER A 222 -25.11 19.64 6.98
N ASN A 223 -25.35 20.81 7.59
CA ASN A 223 -25.11 21.03 9.01
C ASN A 223 -26.08 20.20 9.87
N ARG A 224 -27.37 20.14 9.51
CA ARG A 224 -28.33 19.27 10.21
C ARG A 224 -27.99 17.78 10.06
N ALA A 225 -27.46 17.35 8.91
CA ALA A 225 -26.98 15.98 8.71
C ALA A 225 -25.77 15.66 9.60
N LYS A 226 -24.82 16.59 9.76
CA LYS A 226 -23.69 16.44 10.71
C LYS A 226 -24.19 16.30 12.15
N THR A 227 -25.07 17.19 12.61
CA THR A 227 -25.63 17.11 13.98
C THR A 227 -26.41 15.82 14.21
N LEU A 228 -27.14 15.31 13.22
CA LEU A 228 -27.80 14.00 13.33
C LEU A 228 -26.80 12.84 13.37
N ASN A 229 -25.68 12.92 12.63
CA ASN A 229 -24.61 11.94 12.70
C ASN A 229 -23.90 11.98 14.06
N GLU A 230 -23.57 13.16 14.57
CA GLU A 230 -22.98 13.38 15.91
C GLU A 230 -23.89 12.82 17.02
N GLN A 231 -25.20 13.03 16.94
CA GLN A 231 -26.18 12.44 17.86
C GLN A 231 -26.24 10.91 17.74
N LEU A 232 -26.19 10.37 16.53
CA LEU A 232 -26.23 8.93 16.27
C LEU A 232 -24.94 8.22 16.72
N ASP A 233 -23.77 8.84 16.56
CA ASP A 233 -22.50 8.33 17.04
C ASP A 233 -22.35 8.47 18.56
N PHE A 234 -22.90 9.52 19.17
CA PHE A 234 -23.09 9.60 20.62
C PHE A 234 -23.98 8.46 21.15
N GLN A 235 -25.12 8.20 20.49
CA GLN A 235 -26.00 7.08 20.85
C GLN A 235 -25.32 5.71 20.71
N LYS A 236 -24.54 5.47 19.63
CA LYS A 236 -23.70 4.27 19.52
C LYS A 236 -22.75 4.13 20.71
N SER A 237 -22.00 5.19 21.04
CA SER A 237 -21.04 5.15 22.15
C SER A 237 -21.71 4.97 23.51
N LEU A 238 -22.94 5.45 23.68
CA LEU A 238 -23.74 5.19 24.88
C LEU A 238 -24.17 3.71 24.95
N TYR A 239 -24.80 3.18 23.90
CA TYR A 239 -25.21 1.77 23.84
C TYR A 239 -24.02 0.80 23.93
N GLU A 240 -22.86 1.15 23.39
CA GLU A 240 -21.63 0.36 23.51
C GLU A 240 -21.11 0.32 24.95
N LYS A 241 -21.20 1.43 25.70
CA LYS A 241 -20.91 1.48 27.14
C LYS A 241 -21.93 0.71 27.96
N GLU A 242 -23.24 0.90 27.71
CA GLU A 242 -24.30 0.14 28.39
C GLU A 242 -24.13 -1.38 28.15
N LEU A 243 -23.77 -1.80 26.94
CA LEU A 243 -23.44 -3.20 26.64
C LEU A 243 -22.19 -3.68 27.36
N GLU A 244 -21.14 -2.86 27.50
CA GLU A 244 -19.93 -3.24 28.22
C GLU A 244 -20.15 -3.27 29.74
N GLU A 245 -20.93 -2.35 30.31
CA GLU A 245 -21.36 -2.39 31.71
C GLU A 245 -22.18 -3.67 31.99
N VAL A 246 -23.13 -4.02 31.11
CA VAL A 246 -23.90 -5.28 31.23
C VAL A 246 -23.00 -6.52 31.07
N ARG A 247 -22.00 -6.49 30.16
CA ARG A 247 -20.99 -7.56 30.04
C ARG A 247 -20.17 -7.70 31.31
N VAL A 248 -19.67 -6.60 31.88
CA VAL A 248 -18.88 -6.59 33.11
C VAL A 248 -19.72 -7.12 34.28
N VAL A 249 -20.95 -6.64 34.47
CA VAL A 249 -21.85 -7.15 35.52
C VAL A 249 -22.12 -8.65 35.36
N LYS A 250 -22.42 -9.12 34.14
CA LYS A 250 -22.63 -10.54 33.88
C LYS A 250 -21.36 -11.37 34.04
N GLN A 251 -20.20 -10.84 33.69
CA GLN A 251 -18.91 -11.49 33.89
C GLN A 251 -18.57 -11.59 35.38
N THR A 252 -18.85 -10.56 36.19
CA THR A 252 -18.69 -10.62 37.65
C THR A 252 -19.64 -11.64 38.28
N GLU A 253 -20.92 -11.65 37.87
CA GLU A 253 -21.92 -12.63 38.33
C GLU A 253 -21.49 -14.07 38.02
N ILE A 254 -20.97 -14.33 36.80
CA ILE A 254 -20.40 -15.62 36.43
C ILE A 254 -19.20 -15.97 37.32
N THR A 255 -18.24 -15.06 37.52
CA THR A 255 -17.07 -15.34 38.38
C THR A 255 -17.43 -15.52 39.86
N GLU A 256 -18.50 -14.88 40.35
CA GLU A 256 -19.03 -15.14 41.70
C GLU A 256 -19.69 -16.51 41.78
N ILE A 257 -20.47 -16.91 40.76
CA ILE A 257 -21.09 -18.24 40.71
C ILE A 257 -20.02 -19.33 40.63
N ASP A 258 -19.03 -19.18 39.73
CA ASP A 258 -17.90 -20.10 39.60
C ASP A 258 -17.04 -20.12 40.87
N GLY A 259 -16.82 -18.97 41.51
CA GLY A 259 -16.12 -18.86 42.78
C GLY A 259 -16.82 -19.61 43.91
N ARG A 260 -18.13 -19.38 44.10
CA ARG A 260 -18.97 -20.08 45.08
C ARG A 260 -19.08 -21.57 44.76
N LEU A 261 -19.12 -21.95 43.48
CA LEU A 261 -19.16 -23.34 43.04
C LEU A 261 -17.84 -24.06 43.33
N LYS A 262 -16.71 -23.42 43.01
CA LYS A 262 -15.35 -23.89 43.35
C LYS A 262 -15.18 -24.04 44.86
N GLU A 263 -15.56 -23.03 45.65
CA GLU A 263 -15.51 -23.08 47.12
C GLU A 263 -16.36 -24.23 47.68
N ASN A 264 -17.54 -24.51 47.10
CA ASN A 264 -18.38 -25.64 47.49
C ASN A 264 -17.80 -27.01 47.08
N TYR A 265 -17.05 -27.09 45.98
CA TYR A 265 -16.29 -28.30 45.63
C TYR A 265 -15.05 -28.49 46.53
N GLU A 266 -14.32 -27.42 46.83
CA GLU A 266 -13.16 -27.44 47.74
C GLU A 266 -13.58 -27.79 49.16
N ARG A 267 -14.72 -27.25 49.65
CA ARG A 267 -15.36 -27.64 50.91
C ARG A 267 -15.71 -29.14 50.93
N LYS A 268 -16.50 -29.62 49.97
CA LYS A 268 -16.87 -31.06 49.89
C LYS A 268 -15.67 -31.99 49.76
N LEU A 269 -14.61 -31.55 49.09
CA LEU A 269 -13.36 -32.30 48.99
C LEU A 269 -12.60 -32.31 50.32
N ALA A 270 -12.57 -31.18 51.05
CA ALA A 270 -12.01 -31.12 52.40
C ALA A 270 -12.82 -31.97 53.38
N ASP A 271 -14.15 -31.90 53.35
CA ASP A 271 -15.07 -32.68 54.18
C ASP A 271 -14.83 -34.19 53.96
N THR A 272 -14.84 -34.66 52.70
CA THR A 272 -14.61 -36.09 52.38
C THR A 272 -13.17 -36.56 52.64
N LEU A 273 -12.17 -35.67 52.54
CA LEU A 273 -10.80 -35.96 52.97
C LEU A 273 -10.66 -36.00 54.51
N GLN A 274 -11.48 -35.24 55.23
CA GLN A 274 -11.56 -35.30 56.69
C GLN A 274 -12.28 -36.57 57.15
N GLU A 275 -13.44 -36.91 56.59
CA GLU A 275 -14.14 -38.18 56.84
C GLU A 275 -13.22 -39.39 56.59
N LEU A 276 -12.44 -39.37 55.50
CA LEU A 276 -11.47 -40.43 55.20
C LEU A 276 -10.32 -40.49 56.23
N ARG A 277 -9.85 -39.35 56.74
CA ARG A 277 -8.85 -39.30 57.83
C ARG A 277 -9.45 -39.82 59.13
N GLU A 278 -10.63 -39.35 59.52
CA GLU A 278 -11.32 -39.81 60.73
C GLU A 278 -11.63 -41.31 60.68
N GLN A 279 -11.97 -41.86 59.50
CA GLN A 279 -12.09 -43.31 59.30
C GLN A 279 -10.75 -44.04 59.49
N TYR A 280 -9.63 -43.53 58.94
CA TYR A 280 -8.31 -44.15 59.14
C TYR A 280 -7.78 -43.99 60.57
N GLU A 281 -8.03 -42.86 61.24
CA GLU A 281 -7.65 -42.63 62.63
C GLU A 281 -8.48 -43.49 63.59
N SER A 282 -9.80 -43.58 63.36
CA SER A 282 -10.69 -44.52 64.07
C SER A 282 -10.27 -45.97 63.85
N GLN A 283 -9.98 -46.37 62.60
CA GLN A 283 -9.47 -47.72 62.30
C GLN A 283 -8.12 -47.97 62.97
N MET A 284 -7.20 -47.01 62.99
CA MET A 284 -5.90 -47.12 63.66
C MET A 284 -6.06 -47.22 65.18
N GLN A 285 -7.01 -46.48 65.77
CA GLN A 285 -7.32 -46.53 67.19
C GLN A 285 -7.98 -47.87 67.57
N LEU A 286 -8.93 -48.37 66.78
CA LEU A 286 -9.51 -49.71 66.99
C LEU A 286 -8.44 -50.80 66.89
N ASN A 287 -7.56 -50.78 65.87
CA ASN A 287 -6.43 -51.71 65.79
C ASN A 287 -5.50 -51.60 67.02
N ARG A 288 -5.29 -50.40 67.55
CA ARG A 288 -4.48 -50.16 68.76
C ARG A 288 -5.16 -50.71 70.01
N GLU A 289 -6.47 -50.50 70.17
CA GLU A 289 -7.27 -50.98 71.29
C GLU A 289 -7.43 -52.51 71.26
N GLU A 290 -7.64 -53.11 70.09
CA GLU A 290 -7.62 -54.57 69.88
C GLU A 290 -6.25 -55.15 70.25
N MET A 291 -5.16 -54.57 69.74
CA MET A 291 -3.80 -55.02 70.07
C MET A 291 -3.51 -54.85 71.57
N GLN A 292 -3.93 -53.75 72.20
CA GLN A 292 -3.82 -53.55 73.64
C GLN A 292 -4.61 -54.61 74.41
N SER A 293 -5.87 -54.87 74.05
CA SER A 293 -6.72 -55.92 74.66
C SER A 293 -6.11 -57.32 74.51
N ILE A 294 -5.47 -57.62 73.37
CA ILE A 294 -4.71 -58.85 73.14
C ILE A 294 -3.46 -58.91 74.03
N TYR A 295 -2.74 -57.81 74.24
CA TYR A 295 -1.58 -57.76 75.15
C TYR A 295 -2.00 -57.86 76.63
N GLU A 296 -3.06 -57.16 77.05
CA GLU A 296 -3.63 -57.24 78.39
C GLU A 296 -4.16 -58.65 78.69
N THR A 297 -4.79 -59.30 77.72
CA THR A 297 -5.26 -60.68 77.86
C THR A 297 -4.08 -61.66 77.94
N LYS A 298 -3.07 -61.54 77.07
CA LYS A 298 -1.83 -62.34 77.19
C LYS A 298 -1.10 -62.10 78.51
N MET A 299 -1.10 -60.88 79.05
CA MET A 299 -0.53 -60.57 80.36
C MET A 299 -1.34 -61.25 81.47
N ARG A 300 -2.68 -61.18 81.41
CA ARG A 300 -3.60 -61.84 82.34
C ARG A 300 -3.43 -63.36 82.32
N ASP A 301 -3.34 -63.97 81.13
CA ASP A 301 -3.12 -65.40 80.94
C ASP A 301 -1.76 -65.84 81.50
N LEU A 302 -0.69 -65.07 81.23
CA LEU A 302 0.64 -65.32 81.78
C LEU A 302 0.68 -65.17 83.31
N GLN A 303 -0.06 -64.21 83.85
CA GLN A 303 -0.15 -63.99 85.29
C GLN A 303 -0.98 -65.08 85.96
N GLU A 304 -2.10 -65.53 85.37
CA GLU A 304 -2.85 -66.68 85.87
C GLU A 304 -2.05 -67.98 85.78
N LEU A 305 -1.23 -68.18 84.74
CA LEU A 305 -0.31 -69.31 84.65
C LEU A 305 0.80 -69.24 85.73
N LEU A 306 1.25 -68.04 86.09
CA LEU A 306 2.21 -67.83 87.17
C LEU A 306 1.56 -68.09 88.54
N ASP A 307 0.35 -67.60 88.78
CA ASP A 307 -0.41 -67.79 90.01
C ASP A 307 -0.83 -69.26 90.20
N ARG A 308 -1.28 -69.94 89.13
CA ARG A 308 -1.51 -71.40 89.11
C ARG A 308 -0.25 -72.16 89.48
N ARG A 309 0.88 -71.86 88.82
CA ARG A 309 2.18 -72.48 89.15
C ARG A 309 2.67 -72.14 90.56
N SER A 310 2.31 -70.97 91.10
CA SER A 310 2.55 -70.61 92.49
C SER A 310 1.70 -71.45 93.43
N SER A 311 0.43 -71.73 93.09
CA SER A 311 -0.45 -72.60 93.87
C SER A 311 -0.03 -74.08 93.81
N ASP A 312 0.43 -74.59 92.67
CA ASP A 312 1.06 -75.92 92.57
C ASP A 312 2.33 -76.00 93.42
N SER A 313 3.11 -74.91 93.45
CA SER A 313 4.30 -74.78 94.28
C SER A 313 3.99 -74.58 95.77
N SER A 314 2.78 -74.17 96.16
CA SER A 314 2.34 -74.17 97.56
C SER A 314 1.81 -75.53 97.97
N LEU A 315 1.00 -76.20 97.14
CA LEU A 315 0.50 -77.55 97.39
C LEU A 315 1.66 -78.55 97.61
N THR A 316 2.64 -78.58 96.71
CA THR A 316 3.83 -79.44 96.84
C THR A 316 4.72 -79.08 98.03
N ARG A 317 4.71 -77.81 98.47
CA ARG A 317 5.41 -77.34 99.68
C ARG A 317 4.69 -77.77 100.96
N ASP A 318 3.36 -77.76 100.98
CA ASP A 318 2.55 -78.20 102.10
C ASP A 318 2.55 -79.73 102.23
N GLU A 319 2.51 -80.47 101.11
CA GLU A 319 2.80 -81.91 101.07
C GLU A 319 4.16 -82.21 101.73
N LEU A 320 5.22 -81.50 101.32
CA LEU A 320 6.56 -81.65 101.90
C LEU A 320 6.58 -81.32 103.41
N HIS A 321 5.75 -80.38 103.89
CA HIS A 321 5.58 -80.11 105.31
C HIS A 321 4.90 -81.27 106.06
N THR A 322 3.89 -81.93 105.47
CA THR A 322 3.27 -83.13 106.06
C THR A 322 4.23 -84.33 106.08
N TYR A 323 5.04 -84.53 105.04
CA TYR A 323 6.08 -85.55 105.05
C TYR A 323 7.15 -85.27 106.09
N LYS A 324 7.56 -84.00 106.29
CA LYS A 324 8.55 -83.63 107.30
C LYS A 324 8.04 -83.88 108.73
N THR A 325 6.83 -83.41 109.06
CA THR A 325 6.25 -83.65 110.40
C THR A 325 6.05 -85.15 110.69
N ARG A 326 5.72 -85.95 109.67
CA ARG A 326 5.68 -87.42 109.77
C ARG A 326 7.06 -88.05 109.97
N LEU A 327 8.11 -87.52 109.32
CA LEU A 327 9.50 -87.96 109.53
C LEU A 327 9.96 -87.68 110.96
N ASP A 328 9.72 -86.47 111.46
CA ASP A 328 10.11 -86.04 112.81
C ASP A 328 9.41 -86.92 113.89
N GLY A 329 8.16 -87.30 113.67
CA GLY A 329 7.42 -88.24 114.53
C GLY A 329 7.86 -89.72 114.45
N VAL A 330 8.59 -90.12 113.40
CA VAL A 330 9.26 -91.43 113.34
C VAL A 330 10.64 -91.36 113.99
N ASN A 331 11.36 -90.26 113.82
CA ASN A 331 12.68 -90.03 114.41
C ASN A 331 12.63 -90.03 115.95
N SER A 332 11.61 -89.40 116.56
CA SER A 332 11.41 -89.49 118.02
C SER A 332 11.19 -90.93 118.49
N ARG A 333 10.43 -91.72 117.73
CA ARG A 333 10.15 -93.13 118.03
C ARG A 333 11.39 -94.02 117.92
N ILE A 334 12.33 -93.68 117.03
CA ILE A 334 13.65 -94.32 116.94
C ILE A 334 14.48 -93.99 118.17
N ALA A 335 14.58 -92.70 118.55
CA ALA A 335 15.36 -92.27 119.71
C ALA A 335 14.87 -92.88 121.05
N GLU A 336 13.55 -93.06 121.21
CA GLU A 336 12.96 -93.80 122.35
C GLU A 336 13.49 -95.24 122.44
N LEU A 337 13.54 -95.95 121.30
CA LEU A 337 13.98 -97.34 121.22
C LEU A 337 15.49 -97.50 121.37
N GLU A 338 16.28 -96.57 120.80
CA GLU A 338 17.74 -96.56 120.93
C GLU A 338 18.18 -96.34 122.38
N SER A 339 17.55 -95.40 123.09
CA SER A 339 17.78 -95.16 124.52
C SER A 339 17.52 -96.42 125.36
N LEU A 340 16.39 -97.09 125.13
CA LEU A 340 16.02 -98.31 125.85
C LEU A 340 17.01 -99.45 125.54
N ASN A 341 17.42 -99.61 124.28
CA ASN A 341 18.39 -100.63 123.86
C ASN A 341 19.80 -100.41 124.46
N GLN A 342 20.25 -99.15 124.58
CA GLN A 342 21.49 -98.81 125.28
C GLN A 342 21.45 -99.20 126.77
N SER A 343 20.30 -98.98 127.44
CA SER A 343 20.12 -99.33 128.86
C SER A 343 20.12 -100.85 129.14
N LEU A 344 19.68 -101.66 128.19
CA LEU A 344 19.78 -103.13 128.26
C LEU A 344 21.21 -103.58 127.94
N SER A 345 21.85 -102.96 126.95
CA SER A 345 23.22 -103.28 126.52
C SER A 345 24.29 -103.00 127.59
N SER A 346 24.10 -102.01 128.46
CA SER A 346 25.00 -101.78 129.60
C SER A 346 24.86 -102.87 130.66
N ARG A 347 23.62 -103.26 131.01
CA ARG A 347 23.33 -104.32 131.98
C ARG A 347 24.02 -105.65 131.64
N VAL A 348 24.07 -106.01 130.36
CA VAL A 348 24.72 -107.25 129.89
C VAL A 348 26.23 -107.23 130.18
N ARG A 349 26.94 -106.15 129.81
CA ARG A 349 28.41 -106.06 129.97
C ARG A 349 28.86 -106.12 131.42
N ASP A 350 28.08 -105.58 132.36
CA ASP A 350 28.41 -105.65 133.79
C ASP A 350 28.28 -107.07 134.35
N LEU A 351 27.34 -107.87 133.83
CA LEU A 351 27.20 -109.29 134.21
C LEU A 351 28.31 -110.16 133.60
N GLU A 352 28.66 -109.91 132.33
CA GLU A 352 29.77 -110.59 131.63
C GLU A 352 31.12 -110.36 132.34
N ARG A 353 31.39 -109.12 132.75
CA ARG A 353 32.63 -108.74 133.45
C ARG A 353 32.82 -109.46 134.79
N LEU A 354 31.75 -109.72 135.53
CA LEU A 354 31.80 -110.47 136.80
C LEU A 354 32.08 -111.96 136.56
N LEU A 355 31.46 -112.56 135.53
CA LEU A 355 31.65 -113.97 135.18
C LEU A 355 33.10 -114.27 134.78
N GLU A 356 33.75 -113.33 134.09
CA GLU A 356 35.13 -113.52 133.63
C GLU A 356 36.15 -113.42 134.79
N GLN A 357 35.92 -112.54 135.77
CA GLN A 357 36.80 -112.42 136.95
C GLN A 357 36.80 -113.71 137.81
N GLU A 358 35.65 -114.35 137.97
CA GLU A 358 35.52 -115.67 138.62
C GLU A 358 36.38 -116.74 137.90
N ARG A 359 36.28 -116.84 136.58
CA ARG A 359 37.05 -117.81 135.77
C ARG A 359 38.56 -117.60 135.90
N ASP A 360 38.97 -116.34 135.81
CA ASP A 360 40.37 -115.91 135.76
C ASP A 360 41.09 -116.06 137.12
N TRP A 361 40.33 -116.12 138.22
CA TRP A 361 40.84 -116.53 139.54
C TRP A 361 41.05 -118.05 139.63
N ASN A 362 40.05 -118.83 139.20
CA ASN A 362 40.07 -120.29 139.27
C ASN A 362 41.19 -120.93 138.42
N THR A 363 41.45 -120.43 137.21
CA THR A 363 42.52 -120.95 136.34
C THR A 363 43.92 -120.76 136.92
N ARG A 364 44.22 -119.60 137.52
CA ARG A 364 45.51 -119.31 138.15
C ARG A 364 45.76 -120.15 139.41
N ALA A 365 44.70 -120.49 140.14
CA ALA A 365 44.79 -121.37 141.31
C ALA A 365 45.15 -122.82 140.93
N LEU A 366 44.71 -123.29 139.76
CA LEU A 366 45.03 -124.62 139.22
C LEU A 366 46.48 -124.70 138.72
N SER A 367 46.92 -123.76 137.87
CA SER A 367 48.27 -123.84 137.25
C SER A 367 49.39 -123.88 138.29
N ALA A 368 49.26 -123.10 139.38
CA ALA A 368 50.21 -123.10 140.48
C ALA A 368 50.27 -124.42 141.28
N LYS A 369 49.31 -125.33 141.11
CA LYS A 369 49.34 -126.69 141.70
C LYS A 369 49.93 -127.73 140.77
N ASP A 370 49.69 -127.62 139.46
CA ASP A 370 50.30 -128.52 138.48
C ASP A 370 51.82 -128.34 138.41
N GLU A 371 52.33 -127.10 138.49
CA GLU A 371 53.76 -126.79 138.51
C GLU A 371 54.50 -127.44 139.71
N GLU A 372 53.88 -127.41 140.90
CA GLU A 372 54.41 -128.06 142.11
C GLU A 372 54.47 -129.59 141.95
N ILE A 373 53.45 -130.19 141.35
CA ILE A 373 53.38 -131.64 141.06
C ILE A 373 54.45 -132.05 140.04
N HIS A 374 54.69 -131.24 139.00
CA HIS A 374 55.74 -131.50 138.02
C HIS A 374 57.15 -131.44 138.63
N ARG A 375 57.39 -130.49 139.54
CA ARG A 375 58.69 -130.34 140.23
C ARG A 375 59.05 -131.57 141.06
N LEU A 376 58.14 -132.01 141.92
CA LEU A 376 58.34 -133.16 142.82
C LEU A 376 58.53 -134.48 142.06
N ARG A 377 57.92 -134.64 140.88
CA ARG A 377 58.13 -135.81 140.02
C ARG A 377 59.52 -135.85 139.40
N ALA A 378 60.08 -134.71 139.00
CA ALA A 378 61.40 -134.63 138.37
C ALA A 378 62.52 -135.01 139.34
N GLU A 379 62.48 -134.51 140.58
CA GLU A 379 63.48 -134.85 141.61
C GLU A 379 63.44 -136.34 141.98
N MET A 380 62.24 -136.93 142.06
CA MET A 380 62.06 -138.37 142.31
C MET A 380 62.63 -139.23 141.17
N GLU A 381 62.42 -138.86 139.91
CA GLU A 381 62.99 -139.58 138.76
C GLU A 381 64.51 -139.50 138.69
N GLN A 382 65.11 -138.39 139.12
CA GLN A 382 66.57 -138.26 139.11
C GLN A 382 67.21 -139.17 140.18
N GLN A 383 66.71 -139.14 141.42
CA GLN A 383 67.25 -139.99 142.49
C GLN A 383 67.15 -141.49 142.16
N LEU A 384 66.07 -141.92 141.51
CA LEU A 384 65.91 -143.32 141.09
C LEU A 384 66.99 -143.77 140.09
N ARG A 385 67.45 -142.89 139.19
CA ARG A 385 68.51 -143.20 138.23
C ARG A 385 69.88 -143.28 138.91
N GLU A 386 70.18 -142.35 139.81
CA GLU A 386 71.43 -142.33 140.57
C GLU A 386 71.59 -143.58 141.46
N TYR A 387 70.50 -144.14 142.00
CA TYR A 387 70.51 -145.45 142.67
C TYR A 387 70.67 -146.65 141.72
N GLN A 388 70.18 -146.55 140.48
CA GLN A 388 70.28 -147.61 139.47
C GLN A 388 71.74 -147.79 139.00
N ASP A 389 72.41 -146.69 138.62
CA ASP A 389 73.81 -146.72 138.15
C ASP A 389 74.76 -147.26 139.22
N LEU A 390 74.53 -146.90 140.49
CA LEU A 390 75.32 -147.39 141.63
C LEU A 390 75.13 -148.88 141.88
N LEU A 391 73.95 -149.43 141.59
CA LEU A 391 73.67 -150.87 141.70
C LEU A 391 74.40 -151.66 140.62
N ASP A 392 74.41 -151.17 139.38
CA ASP A 392 75.07 -151.86 138.26
C ASP A 392 76.61 -151.85 138.40
N ILE A 393 77.19 -150.77 138.92
CA ILE A 393 78.63 -150.73 139.30
C ILE A 393 78.93 -151.79 140.37
N LYS A 394 78.05 -151.95 141.37
CA LYS A 394 78.20 -152.97 142.42
C LYS A 394 78.10 -154.39 141.86
N VAL A 395 77.19 -154.64 140.91
CA VAL A 395 77.05 -155.94 140.22
C VAL A 395 78.31 -156.26 139.41
N ALA A 396 78.94 -155.29 138.75
CA ALA A 396 80.20 -155.50 138.04
C ALA A 396 81.35 -155.95 138.97
N LEU A 397 81.53 -155.29 140.13
CA LEU A 397 82.58 -155.61 141.10
C LEU A 397 82.42 -157.01 141.71
N ASP A 398 81.19 -157.45 142.01
CA ASP A 398 80.93 -158.82 142.48
C ASP A 398 81.28 -159.87 141.39
N LEU A 399 81.12 -159.50 140.11
CA LEU A 399 81.41 -160.37 138.97
C LEU A 399 82.93 -160.53 138.72
N GLU A 400 83.73 -159.52 139.07
CA GLU A 400 85.20 -159.64 139.12
C GLU A 400 85.66 -160.55 140.27
N ILE A 401 85.03 -160.45 141.46
CA ILE A 401 85.28 -161.36 142.59
C ILE A 401 84.91 -162.81 142.22
N ALA A 402 83.88 -163.00 141.40
CA ALA A 402 83.49 -164.31 140.86
C ALA A 402 84.54 -164.93 139.92
N ALA A 403 85.48 -164.16 139.36
CA ALA A 403 86.60 -164.72 138.61
C ALA A 403 87.67 -165.32 139.53
N TYR A 404 88.01 -164.65 140.63
CA TYR A 404 89.16 -165.02 141.48
C TYR A 404 88.94 -166.26 142.36
N ARG A 405 87.70 -166.57 142.78
CA ARG A 405 87.42 -167.83 143.51
C ARG A 405 87.20 -169.04 142.59
N LYS A 406 86.85 -168.81 141.32
CA LYS A 406 86.65 -169.87 140.31
C LYS A 406 87.94 -170.61 139.92
N LEU A 407 89.10 -170.16 140.40
CA LEU A 407 90.40 -170.85 140.24
C LEU A 407 90.77 -171.75 141.45
N LEU A 408 89.98 -171.75 142.53
CA LEU A 408 90.23 -172.58 143.73
C LEU A 408 89.06 -173.49 144.12
N GLU A 409 87.83 -173.10 143.78
CA GLU A 409 86.60 -173.90 143.95
C GLU A 409 85.92 -174.03 142.58
N GLY A 410 86.65 -174.63 141.62
CA GLY A 410 86.29 -174.62 140.20
C GLY A 410 85.11 -175.51 139.81
N GLU A 411 84.39 -175.06 138.77
CA GLU A 411 83.37 -175.78 137.98
C GLU A 411 81.98 -176.06 138.63
N GLU A 412 81.04 -175.14 138.34
CA GLU A 412 79.58 -175.35 138.07
C GLU A 412 78.56 -175.56 139.25
N THR A 413 77.22 -175.26 139.17
CA THR A 413 76.18 -175.45 138.09
C THR A 413 74.77 -174.66 138.19
N ARG A 414 74.30 -173.81 137.17
CA ARG A 414 72.90 -173.59 136.45
C ARG A 414 71.70 -172.44 136.73
N LEU A 415 71.05 -171.57 135.74
CA LEU A 415 69.52 -170.96 135.35
C LEU A 415 68.78 -169.33 134.72
N ASN A 416 68.54 -168.51 133.36
CA ASN A 416 67.45 -167.33 132.40
C ASN A 416 67.27 -165.64 131.44
N ILE A 417 66.42 -165.01 130.24
CA ILE A 417 65.65 -163.50 129.44
C ILE A 417 65.59 -162.26 127.94
N THR A 418 64.60 -161.24 127.19
CA THR A 418 64.49 -159.85 125.92
C THR A 418 63.25 -158.81 124.86
N PRO A 419 63.21 -157.53 123.88
CA PRO A 419 62.15 -156.32 122.99
C PRO A 419 62.02 -155.16 121.44
N SER A 420 61.05 -154.06 120.77
CA SER A 420 60.86 -152.87 119.34
C SER A 420 59.63 -151.54 118.67
N SER A 421 59.15 -150.46 117.58
CA SER A 421 59.11 -149.34 116.12
C SER A 421 58.02 -147.91 115.35
N SER A 422 57.89 -147.00 114.05
CA SER A 422 57.02 -145.53 113.32
C SER A 422 56.64 -144.61 111.66
N PRO A 423 55.89 -143.30 111.12
CA PRO A 423 55.24 -142.40 109.65
C PRO A 423 54.99 -140.62 108.96
N THR A 424 54.37 -139.58 107.90
CA THR A 424 53.46 -138.81 106.48
C THR A 424 53.40 -137.09 105.63
N SER A 425 52.75 -136.03 104.59
CA SER A 425 51.73 -135.23 103.29
C SER A 425 51.75 -133.57 102.33
N SER A 426 51.11 -132.50 101.31
CA SER A 426 50.02 -131.68 100.07
C SER A 426 50.05 -130.02 99.09
N GLU A 427 49.43 -128.97 98.08
CA GLU A 427 48.36 -128.15 96.81
C GLU A 427 48.47 -126.56 95.75
N MET A 428 47.85 -125.47 94.76
CA MET A 428 46.69 -124.49 93.72
C MET A 428 46.86 -123.13 92.39
N PHE A 429 46.24 -122.02 91.43
CA PHE A 429 45.05 -120.98 90.52
C PHE A 429 45.08 -119.65 89.13
N VAL A 430 44.11 -118.69 88.33
CA VAL A 430 44.02 -117.51 86.92
C VAL A 430 42.91 -116.17 86.15
N THR A 431 42.92 -115.13 84.96
CA THR A 431 41.87 -113.90 84.09
C THR A 431 41.95 -112.61 82.67
N PRO A 432 40.99 -111.71 81.81
CA PRO A 432 40.91 -110.57 80.39
C PRO A 432 39.89 -109.14 79.63
N HIS A 433 39.91 -108.18 78.38
CA HIS A 433 38.96 -106.85 77.57
C HIS A 433 38.93 -105.81 75.98
N ARG A 434 38.06 -104.68 75.29
CA ARG A 434 38.00 -103.61 73.81
C ARG A 434 36.90 -102.34 72.90
N GLY A 435 37.02 -101.18 71.84
CA GLY A 435 36.10 -100.25 70.57
C GLY A 435 35.89 -98.54 69.74
N THR A 436 35.39 -97.91 68.40
CA THR A 436 34.82 -96.35 67.63
C THR A 436 34.65 -95.60 65.90
N LYS A 437 34.24 -94.41 64.93
CA LYS A 437 33.50 -92.86 64.32
C LYS A 437 33.36 -92.08 62.60
N ARG A 438 32.94 -90.89 61.63
CA ARG A 438 32.27 -89.32 61.03
C ARG A 438 31.98 -88.49 59.33
N LYS A 439 31.35 -87.18 58.74
CA LYS A 439 31.00 -86.28 57.18
C LYS A 439 30.72 -84.49 56.64
N ARG A 440 30.26 -83.42 55.55
CA ARG A 440 29.63 -82.68 54.02
C ARG A 440 29.59 -80.92 53.34
N THR A 441 29.15 -79.84 52.26
CA THR A 441 28.47 -79.06 50.76
C THR A 441 28.44 -77.31 50.11
N PHE A 442 28.00 -76.23 49.02
CA PHE A 442 27.34 -75.52 47.51
C PHE A 442 27.19 -73.77 46.76
N MET A 443 26.73 -73.07 45.42
CA MET A 443 26.56 -71.43 44.66
C MET A 443 26.00 -70.62 43.03
N SER A 444 25.63 -69.19 42.47
CA SER A 444 25.39 -68.27 40.92
C SER A 444 24.69 -66.62 40.28
N HIS A 445 24.71 -65.75 38.97
CA HIS A 445 23.98 -64.26 38.21
C HIS A 445 24.23 -63.23 36.64
N ARG A 446 23.82 -62.00 35.71
CA ARG A 446 22.80 -60.78 34.85
C ARG A 446 23.09 -59.41 33.57
N GLU A 447 22.26 -58.43 32.67
CA GLU A 447 22.42 -57.19 31.35
C GLU A 447 21.42 -55.80 30.52
N GLU A 448 21.63 -54.68 29.44
CA GLU A 448 20.87 -53.20 28.70
C GLU A 448 20.92 -52.13 27.11
N GLN A 449 20.23 -50.84 26.52
CA GLN A 449 20.23 -49.73 25.07
C GLN A 449 19.37 -48.13 24.51
N SER A 450 19.10 -47.01 23.42
CA SER A 450 19.28 -45.96 21.94
C SER A 450 18.42 -44.44 21.17
N ASN A 451 18.58 -43.42 19.98
CA ASN A 451 17.77 -41.99 19.18
C ASN A 451 17.93 -40.81 17.67
N SER A 452 17.18 -39.57 17.01
CA SER A 452 17.21 -38.45 15.56
C SER A 452 16.43 -36.83 14.90
N ASP A 453 16.45 -35.89 13.62
CA ASP A 453 15.80 -34.33 13.10
C ASP A 453 15.76 -33.17 11.71
N ALA A 454 14.91 -32.00 11.55
CA ALA A 454 15.04 -30.53 10.93
C ALA A 454 14.13 -29.24 11.43
N GLN A 455 14.63 -27.96 11.62
CA GLN A 455 13.91 -26.83 12.36
C GLN A 455 13.04 -25.76 11.61
N VAL A 456 11.72 -25.73 11.91
CA VAL A 456 10.70 -24.69 11.55
C VAL A 456 9.95 -24.20 12.80
N THR A 457 9.44 -22.98 12.81
CA THR A 457 8.57 -22.42 13.87
C THR A 457 7.38 -21.70 13.26
N ALA A 458 6.16 -22.09 13.61
CA ALA A 458 4.93 -21.53 13.06
C ALA A 458 3.92 -21.17 14.16
N SER A 459 3.11 -20.14 13.92
CA SER A 459 2.05 -19.69 14.81
C SER A 459 0.87 -19.16 14.00
N ALA A 460 -0.36 -19.40 14.49
CA ALA A 460 -1.58 -18.92 13.86
C ALA A 460 -2.58 -18.48 14.95
N LYS A 461 -3.09 -17.26 14.81
CA LYS A 461 -4.11 -16.62 15.64
C LYS A 461 -5.42 -16.55 14.85
N GLY A 462 -6.11 -17.68 14.75
CA GLY A 462 -7.38 -17.82 14.04
C GLY A 462 -7.37 -18.90 12.96
N ASP A 463 -8.37 -18.83 12.08
CA ASP A 463 -8.70 -19.88 11.10
C ASP A 463 -7.64 -20.10 10.01
N LEU A 464 -6.80 -19.10 9.71
CA LEU A 464 -5.79 -19.18 8.64
C LEU A 464 -4.37 -19.39 9.18
N GLU A 465 -3.60 -20.24 8.52
CA GLU A 465 -2.16 -20.41 8.77
C GLU A 465 -1.33 -20.35 7.48
N ILE A 466 -0.01 -20.19 7.65
CA ILE A 466 0.98 -20.43 6.60
C ILE A 466 1.43 -21.89 6.73
N SER A 467 0.76 -22.79 6.02
CA SER A 467 1.00 -24.23 6.09
C SER A 467 2.33 -24.63 5.46
N ASP A 468 2.84 -23.88 4.48
CA ASP A 468 4.25 -23.94 4.08
C ASP A 468 4.81 -22.63 3.50
N HIS A 469 6.14 -22.48 3.52
CA HIS A 469 6.84 -21.54 2.65
C HIS A 469 8.18 -22.11 2.17
N CYS A 470 8.55 -21.83 0.92
CA CYS A 470 9.84 -22.24 0.39
C CYS A 470 10.94 -21.26 0.82
N ILE A 471 11.96 -21.77 1.52
CA ILE A 471 13.19 -21.04 1.92
C ILE A 471 13.88 -20.46 0.67
N ASP A 472 13.92 -21.23 -0.42
CA ASP A 472 14.59 -20.87 -1.68
C ASP A 472 13.77 -19.89 -2.56
N GLY A 473 12.66 -19.33 -2.05
CA GLY A 473 11.89 -18.25 -2.70
C GLY A 473 10.81 -18.69 -3.69
N ARG A 474 10.53 -19.99 -3.83
CA ARG A 474 9.61 -20.49 -4.88
C ARG A 474 8.12 -20.21 -4.62
N PHE A 475 7.63 -20.43 -3.39
CA PHE A 475 6.21 -20.28 -3.06
C PHE A 475 5.97 -19.98 -1.57
N VAL A 476 4.73 -19.56 -1.26
CA VAL A 476 4.13 -19.52 0.09
C VAL A 476 2.74 -20.13 -0.01
N THR A 477 2.39 -21.07 0.88
CA THR A 477 1.07 -21.71 0.91
C THR A 477 0.34 -21.35 2.20
N ILE A 478 -0.92 -20.93 2.05
CA ILE A 478 -1.84 -20.59 3.13
C ILE A 478 -2.95 -21.66 3.18
N HIS A 479 -3.33 -22.06 4.38
CA HIS A 479 -4.37 -23.05 4.63
C HIS A 479 -5.46 -22.47 5.55
N ASN A 480 -6.72 -22.78 5.24
CA ASN A 480 -7.84 -22.49 6.12
C ASN A 480 -8.18 -23.74 6.96
N LYS A 481 -7.81 -23.71 8.24
CA LYS A 481 -8.14 -24.70 9.26
C LYS A 481 -9.52 -24.48 9.89
N GLY A 482 -10.11 -23.31 9.67
CA GLY A 482 -11.41 -22.92 10.18
C GLY A 482 -12.57 -23.64 9.50
N THR A 483 -13.75 -23.54 10.12
CA THR A 483 -15.00 -24.14 9.63
C THR A 483 -15.79 -23.23 8.70
N LYS A 484 -15.30 -22.02 8.39
CA LYS A 484 -15.96 -20.99 7.57
C LYS A 484 -15.07 -20.51 6.41
N GLU A 485 -15.68 -20.05 5.33
CA GLU A 485 -14.96 -19.43 4.20
C GLU A 485 -14.50 -18.02 4.58
N VAL A 486 -13.19 -17.75 4.43
CA VAL A 486 -12.59 -16.47 4.82
C VAL A 486 -12.34 -15.60 3.58
N PRO A 487 -12.96 -14.41 3.45
CA PRO A 487 -12.68 -13.48 2.36
C PRO A 487 -11.34 -12.78 2.59
N LEU A 488 -10.44 -12.84 1.60
CA LEU A 488 -9.08 -12.30 1.67
C LEU A 488 -9.00 -10.85 1.17
N ALA A 489 -10.11 -10.11 1.15
CA ALA A 489 -10.14 -8.73 0.66
C ALA A 489 -9.32 -7.81 1.57
N GLY A 490 -8.24 -7.22 1.02
CA GLY A 490 -7.34 -6.34 1.78
C GLY A 490 -6.23 -7.06 2.58
N TRP A 491 -6.27 -8.39 2.65
CA TRP A 491 -5.27 -9.21 3.33
C TRP A 491 -3.93 -9.18 2.58
N GLN A 492 -2.83 -9.34 3.33
CA GLN A 492 -1.47 -9.18 2.81
C GLN A 492 -0.53 -10.28 3.35
N VAL A 493 0.43 -10.70 2.53
CA VAL A 493 1.45 -11.69 2.91
C VAL A 493 2.81 -11.03 2.83
N HIS A 494 3.38 -10.70 3.98
CA HIS A 494 4.68 -10.09 4.11
C HIS A 494 5.75 -11.16 4.35
N SER A 495 6.82 -11.17 3.57
CA SER A 495 7.92 -12.13 3.68
C SER A 495 9.25 -11.39 3.76
N LYS A 496 10.14 -11.86 4.64
CA LYS A 496 11.45 -11.29 4.91
C LYS A 496 12.51 -12.39 4.97
N ALA A 497 13.64 -12.19 4.29
CA ALA A 497 14.83 -13.02 4.45
C ALA A 497 16.08 -12.11 4.43
N GLY A 498 16.78 -12.02 5.57
CA GLY A 498 17.85 -11.04 5.75
C GLY A 498 17.35 -9.59 5.55
N ASN A 499 17.93 -8.91 4.56
CA ASN A 499 17.56 -7.54 4.19
C ASN A 499 16.45 -7.46 3.12
N ASP A 500 16.12 -8.57 2.45
CA ASP A 500 15.09 -8.57 1.40
C ASP A 500 13.70 -8.75 2.01
N GLU A 501 12.82 -7.77 1.77
CA GLU A 501 11.41 -7.76 2.17
C GLU A 501 10.47 -7.65 0.97
N PHE A 502 9.35 -8.37 1.00
CA PHE A 502 8.31 -8.26 -0.01
C PHE A 502 6.90 -8.49 0.58
N THR A 503 5.91 -7.72 0.12
CA THR A 503 4.50 -7.85 0.55
C THR A 503 3.58 -8.11 -0.65
N PHE A 504 3.01 -9.32 -0.71
CA PHE A 504 1.92 -9.66 -1.63
C PHE A 504 0.58 -9.14 -1.07
N LYS A 505 -0.35 -8.71 -1.93
CA LYS A 505 -1.70 -8.27 -1.53
C LYS A 505 -2.77 -9.02 -2.31
N PHE A 506 -3.77 -9.55 -1.63
CA PHE A 506 -4.88 -10.26 -2.27
C PHE A 506 -5.86 -9.30 -2.94
N HIS A 507 -6.29 -9.61 -4.17
CA HIS A 507 -7.39 -8.90 -4.82
C HIS A 507 -8.73 -9.25 -4.15
N ARG A 508 -9.66 -8.29 -4.06
CA ARG A 508 -10.96 -8.33 -3.38
C ARG A 508 -11.91 -9.50 -3.73
N THR A 509 -11.60 -10.31 -4.74
CA THR A 509 -12.38 -11.47 -5.17
C THR A 509 -11.86 -12.81 -4.65
N HIS A 510 -10.75 -12.84 -3.90
CA HIS A 510 -10.23 -14.07 -3.32
C HIS A 510 -10.92 -14.38 -1.99
N ALA A 511 -11.35 -15.63 -1.84
CA ALA A 511 -11.77 -16.22 -0.57
C ALA A 511 -11.19 -17.63 -0.47
N ILE A 512 -10.96 -18.11 0.75
CA ILE A 512 -10.43 -19.45 1.02
C ILE A 512 -11.45 -20.26 1.81
N LYS A 513 -11.94 -21.34 1.19
CA LYS A 513 -12.95 -22.25 1.76
C LYS A 513 -12.41 -23.07 2.93
N PRO A 514 -13.27 -23.59 3.83
CA PRO A 514 -12.86 -24.51 4.89
C PRO A 514 -12.02 -25.67 4.33
N GLY A 515 -10.90 -25.98 4.97
CA GLY A 515 -9.99 -27.05 4.54
C GLY A 515 -9.21 -26.77 3.24
N ALA A 516 -9.47 -25.69 2.52
CA ALA A 516 -8.78 -25.36 1.28
C ALA A 516 -7.36 -24.80 1.53
N THR A 517 -6.56 -24.76 0.46
CA THR A 517 -5.26 -24.09 0.43
C THR A 517 -5.19 -23.11 -0.74
N ILE A 518 -4.37 -22.07 -0.59
CA ILE A 518 -3.99 -21.14 -1.66
C ILE A 518 -2.47 -21.05 -1.66
N THR A 519 -1.85 -21.33 -2.80
CA THR A 519 -0.39 -21.21 -2.99
C THR A 519 -0.08 -20.01 -3.87
N ILE A 520 0.84 -19.16 -3.39
CA ILE A 520 1.33 -17.98 -4.10
C ILE A 520 2.72 -18.29 -4.64
N TRP A 521 2.79 -18.51 -5.96
CA TRP A 521 3.98 -18.91 -6.70
C TRP A 521 4.77 -17.71 -7.22
N SER A 522 6.09 -17.81 -7.11
CA SER A 522 7.04 -16.89 -7.77
C SER A 522 6.97 -17.07 -9.31
N PRO A 523 7.18 -16.01 -10.13
CA PRO A 523 6.93 -16.04 -11.57
C PRO A 523 7.83 -17.03 -12.33
N ASP A 524 8.97 -17.40 -11.75
CA ASP A 524 9.96 -18.32 -12.29
C ASP A 524 9.69 -19.80 -12.00
N CYS A 525 8.60 -20.14 -11.31
CA CYS A 525 8.25 -21.52 -10.99
C CYS A 525 7.52 -22.27 -12.12
N GLY A 526 7.17 -21.59 -13.22
CA GLY A 526 6.53 -22.22 -14.40
C GLY A 526 5.10 -22.73 -14.19
N VAL A 527 4.48 -22.42 -13.05
CA VAL A 527 3.10 -22.81 -12.71
C VAL A 527 2.10 -21.89 -13.43
N THR A 528 1.01 -22.47 -13.94
CA THR A 528 -0.10 -21.71 -14.56
C THR A 528 -0.94 -21.01 -13.49
N HIS A 529 -1.29 -19.74 -13.71
CA HIS A 529 -2.17 -19.02 -12.79
C HIS A 529 -3.61 -19.55 -12.86
N ASN A 530 -4.08 -20.13 -11.75
CA ASN A 530 -5.39 -20.77 -11.63
C ASN A 530 -6.07 -20.35 -10.31
N PRO A 531 -6.63 -19.12 -10.22
CA PRO A 531 -7.30 -18.64 -9.02
C PRO A 531 -8.61 -19.41 -8.75
N PRO A 532 -8.99 -19.65 -7.48
CA PRO A 532 -8.37 -19.09 -6.27
C PRO A 532 -7.13 -19.86 -5.78
N SER A 533 -6.93 -21.11 -6.20
CA SER A 533 -5.94 -22.03 -5.60
C SER A 533 -4.49 -21.67 -5.88
N ASP A 534 -4.15 -21.33 -7.13
CA ASP A 534 -2.77 -21.07 -7.56
C ASP A 534 -2.62 -19.64 -8.09
N LEU A 535 -2.04 -18.77 -7.25
CA LEU A 535 -1.82 -17.37 -7.55
C LEU A 535 -0.37 -17.18 -8.00
N VAL A 536 -0.16 -16.73 -9.23
CA VAL A 536 1.20 -16.53 -9.77
C VAL A 536 1.52 -15.03 -9.75
N MET A 537 2.66 -14.68 -9.14
CA MET A 537 3.13 -13.30 -9.07
C MET A 537 3.51 -12.79 -10.48
N ARG A 538 3.35 -11.49 -10.74
CA ARG A 538 3.51 -10.94 -12.10
C ARG A 538 4.95 -10.59 -12.49
N THR A 539 5.77 -10.12 -11.55
CA THR A 539 7.09 -9.54 -11.84
C THR A 539 8.11 -9.73 -10.71
N THR A 540 7.68 -9.67 -9.45
CA THR A 540 8.55 -9.86 -8.28
C THR A 540 8.62 -11.33 -7.86
N LYS A 541 9.72 -11.72 -7.21
CA LYS A 541 9.92 -13.04 -6.58
C LYS A 541 9.77 -12.92 -5.06
N TRP A 542 9.57 -14.03 -4.36
CA TRP A 542 9.71 -14.03 -2.90
C TRP A 542 11.19 -13.89 -2.48
N PRO A 543 11.48 -13.27 -1.33
CA PRO A 543 12.84 -13.23 -0.79
C PRO A 543 13.31 -14.66 -0.44
N LYS A 544 14.63 -14.85 -0.52
CA LYS A 544 15.32 -16.13 -0.32
C LYS A 544 16.50 -15.92 0.62
N GLY A 545 16.75 -16.85 1.53
CA GLY A 545 17.83 -16.75 2.51
C GLY A 545 17.76 -17.85 3.55
N GLU A 546 18.86 -18.09 4.27
CA GLU A 546 18.98 -19.24 5.18
C GLU A 546 18.03 -19.21 6.37
N GLN A 547 17.58 -18.01 6.75
CA GLN A 547 16.51 -17.76 7.71
C GLN A 547 15.46 -16.87 7.03
N LYS A 548 14.22 -17.36 6.97
CA LYS A 548 13.10 -16.70 6.30
C LYS A 548 11.88 -16.66 7.21
N ARG A 549 11.34 -15.46 7.45
CA ARG A 549 10.09 -15.22 8.18
C ARG A 549 9.02 -14.78 7.19
N THR A 550 7.85 -15.41 7.24
CA THR A 550 6.69 -15.01 6.45
C THR A 550 5.50 -14.83 7.39
N ALA A 551 4.76 -13.75 7.21
CA ALA A 551 3.64 -13.30 8.02
C ALA A 551 2.41 -13.04 7.16
N LEU A 552 1.25 -13.46 7.66
CA LEU A 552 -0.07 -13.17 7.11
C LEU A 552 -0.68 -12.04 7.93
N LEU A 553 -1.06 -10.95 7.26
CA LEU A 553 -1.68 -9.78 7.84
C LEU A 553 -3.16 -9.74 7.45
N SER A 554 -4.01 -9.50 8.44
CA SER A 554 -5.44 -9.21 8.28
C SER A 554 -5.68 -7.97 7.42
N SER A 555 -6.92 -7.74 6.99
CA SER A 555 -7.38 -6.49 6.35
C SER A 555 -7.09 -5.25 7.19
N GLU A 556 -6.98 -5.39 8.51
CA GLU A 556 -6.65 -4.33 9.48
C GLU A 556 -5.14 -4.17 9.73
N GLY A 557 -4.29 -4.98 9.08
CA GLY A 557 -2.83 -4.95 9.24
C GLY A 557 -2.30 -5.75 10.44
N GLN A 558 -3.16 -6.32 11.28
CA GLN A 558 -2.74 -7.19 12.38
C GLN A 558 -2.09 -8.49 11.87
N GLU A 559 -0.95 -8.88 12.46
CA GLU A 559 -0.28 -10.16 12.17
C GLU A 559 -1.05 -11.34 12.78
N VAL A 560 -1.69 -12.13 11.91
CA VAL A 560 -2.58 -13.25 12.31
C VAL A 560 -1.97 -14.64 12.09
N ALA A 561 -0.97 -14.80 11.23
CA ALA A 561 -0.19 -16.03 11.18
C ALA A 561 1.27 -15.75 10.82
N THR A 562 2.18 -16.58 11.31
CA THR A 562 3.62 -16.51 11.02
C THR A 562 4.17 -17.91 10.79
N ARG A 563 5.16 -18.00 9.91
CA ARG A 563 6.05 -19.15 9.76
C ARG A 563 7.46 -18.64 9.57
N GLU A 564 8.38 -19.15 10.37
CA GLU A 564 9.81 -18.90 10.27
C GLU A 564 10.54 -20.23 10.07
N SER A 565 11.40 -20.29 9.05
CA SER A 565 12.19 -21.48 8.73
C SER A 565 13.66 -21.13 8.72
N ARG A 566 14.50 -21.95 9.36
CA ARG A 566 15.96 -21.75 9.40
C ARG A 566 16.69 -23.03 8.98
N ARG A 567 17.41 -22.97 7.87
CA ARG A 567 18.23 -24.09 7.37
C ARG A 567 19.44 -24.27 8.30
N ARG A 568 19.43 -25.27 9.18
CA ARG A 568 20.62 -25.70 9.92
C ARG A 568 21.53 -26.54 9.02
N GLN A 569 22.82 -26.24 9.01
CA GLN A 569 23.85 -27.19 8.59
C GLN A 569 24.56 -27.72 9.83
N PHE A 570 24.87 -29.02 9.85
CA PHE A 570 25.72 -29.65 10.87
C PHE A 570 26.86 -30.40 10.18
N SER A 571 28.08 -29.88 10.28
CA SER A 571 29.27 -30.71 10.19
C SER A 571 29.47 -31.43 11.54
N ARG A 572 29.79 -32.72 11.49
CA ARG A 572 30.20 -33.49 12.68
C ARG A 572 31.68 -33.78 12.61
N LEU A 573 32.44 -33.24 13.57
CA LEU A 573 33.68 -33.86 14.01
C LEU A 573 33.35 -34.86 15.13
N SER A 574 34.21 -35.87 15.28
CA SER A 574 34.01 -37.01 16.17
C SER A 574 35.15 -37.07 17.16
N GLU A 575 34.84 -37.18 18.45
CA GLU A 575 35.79 -37.71 19.42
C GLU A 575 35.10 -38.47 20.56
N ARG A 576 35.84 -39.39 21.19
CA ARG A 576 35.37 -40.27 22.27
C ARG A 576 36.01 -39.87 23.60
N SER A 577 35.27 -39.93 24.69
CA SER A 577 35.85 -40.16 26.03
C SER A 577 34.81 -40.72 27.01
N SER A 578 35.27 -41.38 28.07
CA SER A 578 34.44 -42.06 29.07
C SER A 578 35.14 -42.17 30.43
N GLY A 579 34.52 -41.64 31.48
CA GLY A 579 34.87 -41.80 32.91
C GLY A 579 33.70 -41.24 33.74
N ILE A 580 33.08 -41.94 34.71
CA ILE A 580 33.59 -42.59 35.94
C ILE A 580 33.88 -41.58 37.07
N GLY A 581 33.01 -41.60 38.10
CA GLY A 581 33.47 -41.72 39.49
C GLY A 581 33.34 -40.53 40.46
N GLY A 582 32.29 -40.53 41.30
CA GLY A 582 32.26 -39.87 42.62
C GLY A 582 32.06 -38.34 42.67
N ALA A 583 31.94 -37.70 43.85
CA ALA A 583 31.48 -38.20 45.16
C ALA A 583 31.30 -37.03 46.19
N SER A 584 30.17 -37.00 46.92
CA SER A 584 29.89 -36.19 48.15
C SER A 584 29.98 -34.65 48.11
N GLY A 585 29.25 -33.91 48.99
CA GLY A 585 29.56 -32.49 49.22
C GLY A 585 28.50 -31.45 49.69
N PHE A 586 27.63 -31.73 50.68
CA PHE A 586 27.09 -30.79 51.70
C PHE A 586 26.66 -29.30 51.39
N ARG A 587 25.40 -28.95 51.77
CA ARG A 587 24.90 -27.69 52.40
C ARG A 587 25.05 -26.32 51.65
N SER A 588 24.32 -25.23 51.97
CA SER A 588 23.17 -24.98 52.89
C SER A 588 22.31 -23.80 52.38
N GLU A 589 20.98 -23.93 52.50
CA GLU A 589 20.02 -23.06 53.24
C GLU A 589 20.02 -21.50 53.19
N HIS A 590 18.82 -20.98 52.85
CA HIS A 590 18.00 -19.96 53.56
C HIS A 590 18.20 -18.40 53.46
N ILE A 591 17.05 -17.73 53.19
CA ILE A 591 16.44 -16.53 53.85
C ILE A 591 16.64 -15.08 53.29
N PHE A 592 15.51 -14.56 52.76
CA PHE A 592 14.82 -13.23 52.85
C PHE A 592 15.46 -11.82 52.70
N HIS A 593 14.58 -10.96 52.13
CA HIS A 593 14.28 -9.53 52.37
C HIS A 593 15.08 -8.37 51.72
N ASP A 594 14.30 -7.55 50.99
CA ASP A 594 14.19 -6.07 50.93
C ASP A 594 15.39 -5.17 51.25
N SER A 595 15.69 -4.25 50.32
CA SER A 595 15.39 -2.81 50.54
C SER A 595 15.63 -1.91 49.30
N VAL A 596 14.59 -1.15 48.95
CA VAL A 596 14.55 0.31 48.67
C VAL A 596 15.63 0.98 47.76
N ASP A 597 15.11 1.64 46.72
CA ASP A 597 15.76 2.62 45.80
C ASP A 597 16.30 3.88 46.52
N PRO A 598 17.36 4.56 46.04
CA PRO A 598 17.09 5.86 45.41
C PRO A 598 18.06 6.31 44.29
N ASN A 599 17.52 6.83 43.17
CA ASN A 599 17.83 8.20 42.70
C ASN A 599 16.93 8.70 41.52
N ASP A 600 15.95 9.55 41.83
CA ASP A 600 15.38 10.55 40.90
C ASP A 600 15.15 11.87 41.67
N PRO A 601 15.79 12.99 41.26
CA PRO A 601 15.50 14.31 41.79
C PRO A 601 15.00 15.33 40.75
N ASN A 602 13.82 15.10 40.14
CA ASN A 602 12.81 16.15 39.86
C ASN A 602 13.16 17.23 38.78
N ARG A 603 12.21 17.96 38.15
CA ARG A 603 10.96 18.52 38.70
C ARG A 603 9.92 18.91 37.63
N CYS A 604 8.70 19.09 38.12
CA CYS A 604 7.48 19.54 37.45
C CYS A 604 7.56 20.86 36.66
N SER A 605 6.59 21.04 35.75
CA SER A 605 5.76 22.26 35.74
C SER A 605 4.30 21.91 35.42
N ILE A 606 3.35 22.57 36.08
CA ILE A 606 1.91 22.54 35.76
C ILE A 606 1.43 23.99 35.65
N MET A 607 0.76 24.31 34.54
CA MET A 607 -0.35 25.25 34.44
C MET A 607 -1.35 24.69 33.43
#